data_AF-A0A3D8S220-F1
#
_entry.id   AF-A0A3D8S220-F1
#
_cell.length_a   1.000
_cell.length_b   1.000
_cell.length_c   1.000
_cell.angle_alpha   90.00
_cell.angle_beta   90.00
_cell.angle_gamma   90.00
#
_symmetry.space_group_name_H-M   'P 1'
#
loop_
_entity.id
_entity.type
_entity.pdbx_description
1 polymer ?
#
loop_
_entity_poly.entity_id
_entity_poly.type
_entity_poly.pdbx_seq_one_letter_code
_entity_poly.pdbx_strand_id
1 'polypeptide(L)'
;MGAVTMPNWIPRLTVALALANLPGSHAMPPHFQILPIPILTNFSVPLNITLPHPPPPLPVLLDPTSATAPFPSTPPAPNTAPAQSVTTALSLPLPTSLSLPTSLSLPTTPSLSSSLSLPSDVSLSISNGTLSSSASSSSASSSSVSSSSASSSRPQPTANPRYCTLPLAGAGFQTAIGVEVNMIQDIIDLAIANFSQNGAVSIKVFRHNCLVGESTNSAVTDPIKKNIFSATKGVISILTGIAIDQGKLHIDDQIGQFLPNYPGWGDPIHRSITIRDLLTETAGFQAALYSEGLTVGYDLSLPQEALGQAMIYPPGTHFTYSQRVPDLLAYVVSQAVGQELQSFAQQYLLTPIGIPDTDYTWLKDLSGNTYGYAYLYLTAPDFARLGLLMQNGGTWNGQRVVSQAWVDAVHVPDATNGCYGLLFWTNAGHTCFAPSGYPFNRSWVPSAPTDLFAMSGSPQQKNFMIPSLDLTVSWAGVLTDVTPYSGIFYEFFTMLMTAFTDEPPLPPGIYNPEPYTIWPLIDSYDAAVLTADSLSSPVCNALWCNGGVPMVAPLDLGKLLPILG
;
A
#
# COMPACT_ATOMS: atom_id res chain seq x y z
N MET A 1 -13.80 9.31 -57.25
CA MET A 1 -12.60 10.16 -57.40
C MET A 1 -11.91 10.27 -56.05
N GLY A 2 -10.61 10.00 -55.99
CA GLY A 2 -9.70 10.49 -54.94
C GLY A 2 -9.72 9.78 -53.59
N ALA A 3 -8.79 8.85 -53.39
CA ALA A 3 -8.33 8.43 -52.07
C ALA A 3 -7.48 9.53 -51.41
N VAL A 4 -7.58 9.67 -50.09
CA VAL A 4 -6.56 10.31 -49.24
C VAL A 4 -6.43 9.48 -47.97
N THR A 5 -5.18 9.15 -47.62
CA THR A 5 -4.78 8.31 -46.50
C THR A 5 -4.01 9.11 -45.43
N MET A 6 -4.12 8.61 -44.18
CA MET A 6 -3.24 8.73 -42.99
C MET A 6 -3.37 9.95 -42.05
N PRO A 7 -2.97 9.85 -40.74
CA PRO A 7 -2.64 8.67 -39.93
C PRO A 7 -3.33 8.59 -38.53
N ASN A 8 -3.26 7.38 -37.95
CA ASN A 8 -3.67 6.96 -36.61
C ASN A 8 -2.80 7.54 -35.47
N TRP A 9 -3.43 7.93 -34.35
CA TRP A 9 -2.80 8.10 -33.03
C TRP A 9 -3.81 7.77 -31.91
N ILE A 10 -3.91 6.50 -31.50
CA ILE A 10 -4.39 6.09 -30.17
C ILE A 10 -3.81 4.69 -29.86
N PRO A 11 -3.19 4.45 -28.69
CA PRO A 11 -3.33 3.16 -28.04
C PRO A 11 -4.11 3.32 -26.74
N ARG A 12 -5.34 2.82 -26.74
CA ARG A 12 -6.13 2.48 -25.54
C ARG A 12 -5.75 1.04 -25.20
N LEU A 13 -5.13 0.83 -24.06
CA LEU A 13 -4.92 -0.50 -23.50
C LEU A 13 -6.21 -0.88 -22.73
N THR A 14 -7.08 -1.67 -23.35
CA THR A 14 -8.21 -2.31 -22.68
C THR A 14 -7.82 -3.75 -22.40
N VAL A 15 -7.50 -4.09 -21.15
CA VAL A 15 -7.42 -5.50 -20.72
C VAL A 15 -8.81 -5.90 -20.24
N ALA A 16 -9.49 -6.71 -21.04
CA ALA A 16 -10.77 -7.29 -20.69
C ALA A 16 -10.57 -8.52 -19.79
N LEU A 17 -11.17 -8.50 -18.60
CA LEU A 17 -11.39 -9.67 -17.75
C LEU A 17 -12.31 -10.66 -18.49
N ALA A 18 -11.83 -11.86 -18.76
CA ALA A 18 -12.66 -12.97 -19.22
C ALA A 18 -13.17 -13.76 -17.99
N LEU A 19 -14.45 -13.61 -17.69
CA LEU A 19 -15.21 -14.44 -16.75
C LEU A 19 -15.47 -15.80 -17.39
N ALA A 20 -15.03 -16.88 -16.73
CA ALA A 20 -15.37 -18.24 -17.09
C ALA A 20 -16.74 -18.61 -16.50
N ASN A 21 -17.73 -18.79 -17.38
CA ASN A 21 -18.95 -19.55 -17.11
C ASN A 21 -19.04 -20.65 -18.17
N LEU A 22 -18.99 -21.91 -17.75
CA LEU A 22 -19.40 -23.06 -18.57
C LEU A 22 -20.72 -23.59 -17.99
N PRO A 23 -21.66 -24.01 -18.86
CA PRO A 23 -21.90 -25.45 -18.94
C PRO A 23 -22.22 -25.96 -20.37
N GLY A 24 -21.91 -27.25 -20.59
CA GLY A 24 -22.81 -28.16 -21.32
C GLY A 24 -22.56 -28.41 -22.81
N SER A 25 -21.80 -29.47 -23.10
CA SER A 25 -22.11 -30.58 -24.03
C SER A 25 -22.68 -30.29 -25.43
N HIS A 26 -21.92 -30.63 -26.49
CA HIS A 26 -22.13 -31.81 -27.35
C HIS A 26 -21.41 -31.70 -28.71
N ALA A 27 -20.83 -32.84 -29.12
CA ALA A 27 -20.59 -33.32 -30.49
C ALA A 27 -19.48 -32.69 -31.37
N MET A 28 -18.41 -33.49 -31.60
CA MET A 28 -17.61 -33.45 -32.84
C MET A 28 -18.44 -33.91 -34.05
N PRO A 29 -18.01 -33.56 -35.28
CA PRO A 29 -17.48 -34.59 -36.18
C PRO A 29 -16.22 -34.14 -36.98
N PRO A 30 -15.57 -35.06 -37.73
CA PRO A 30 -14.11 -35.08 -37.92
C PRO A 30 -13.63 -34.71 -39.33
N HIS A 31 -12.30 -34.76 -39.49
CA HIS A 31 -11.51 -34.86 -40.73
C HIS A 31 -11.16 -33.57 -41.47
N PHE A 32 -9.89 -33.15 -41.34
CA PHE A 32 -9.04 -32.83 -42.50
C PHE A 32 -7.57 -33.10 -42.13
N GLN A 33 -7.01 -34.18 -42.70
CA GLN A 33 -5.57 -34.42 -42.83
C GLN A 33 -5.17 -34.00 -44.24
N ILE A 34 -4.22 -33.07 -44.39
CA ILE A 34 -3.27 -33.05 -45.53
C ILE A 34 -1.92 -32.48 -45.04
N LEU A 35 -0.98 -33.43 -44.85
CA LEU A 35 0.43 -33.54 -45.24
C LEU A 35 1.46 -32.38 -45.06
N PRO A 36 2.74 -32.75 -44.76
CA PRO A 36 3.80 -31.86 -44.31
C PRO A 36 4.57 -31.21 -45.47
N ILE A 37 5.13 -30.02 -45.21
CA ILE A 37 6.18 -29.42 -46.05
C ILE A 37 7.50 -29.49 -45.25
N PRO A 38 8.60 -30.01 -45.83
CA PRO A 38 9.85 -30.18 -45.10
C PRO A 38 10.86 -29.05 -45.35
N ILE A 39 11.84 -28.98 -44.44
CA ILE A 39 13.19 -28.38 -44.56
C ILE A 39 13.21 -26.83 -44.37
N LEU A 40 13.91 -26.26 -43.39
CA LEU A 40 15.38 -26.22 -43.29
C LEU A 40 15.91 -26.21 -41.85
N THR A 41 16.93 -27.05 -41.67
CA THR A 41 17.78 -27.22 -40.50
C THR A 41 18.82 -26.10 -40.36
N ASN A 42 19.27 -25.93 -39.12
CA ASN A 42 20.53 -25.31 -38.67
C ASN A 42 20.67 -23.78 -38.75
N PHE A 43 20.36 -23.13 -37.62
CA PHE A 43 21.15 -22.00 -37.13
C PHE A 43 21.56 -22.30 -35.68
N SER A 44 22.85 -22.53 -35.47
CA SER A 44 23.47 -22.53 -34.15
C SER A 44 24.22 -21.21 -33.99
N VAL A 45 23.82 -20.41 -33.01
CA VAL A 45 24.62 -19.26 -32.54
C VAL A 45 25.23 -19.69 -31.20
N PRO A 46 26.57 -19.65 -31.03
CA PRO A 46 27.17 -19.97 -29.74
C PRO A 46 26.89 -18.82 -28.76
N LEU A 47 26.14 -19.09 -27.69
CA LEU A 47 26.10 -18.23 -26.52
C LEU A 47 27.39 -18.48 -25.71
N ASN A 48 28.35 -17.57 -25.79
CA ASN A 48 29.45 -17.51 -24.83
C ASN A 48 28.95 -16.76 -23.59
N ILE A 49 28.54 -17.51 -22.56
CA ILE A 49 28.31 -16.96 -21.22
C ILE A 49 29.63 -17.06 -20.46
N THR A 50 30.30 -15.93 -20.26
CA THR A 50 31.44 -15.83 -19.36
C THR A 50 30.90 -15.64 -17.94
N LEU A 51 31.02 -16.65 -17.08
CA LEU A 51 30.71 -16.53 -15.66
C LEU A 51 31.76 -15.61 -14.99
N PRO A 52 31.36 -14.63 -14.15
CA PRO A 52 32.32 -13.87 -13.38
C PRO A 52 32.99 -14.78 -12.33
N HIS A 53 34.32 -14.70 -12.26
CA HIS A 53 35.11 -15.38 -11.23
C HIS A 53 34.69 -14.91 -9.83
N PRO A 54 34.70 -15.79 -8.81
CA PRO A 54 34.46 -15.38 -7.44
C PRO A 54 35.53 -14.39 -6.97
N PRO A 55 35.16 -13.39 -6.15
CA PRO A 55 36.15 -12.47 -5.58
C PRO A 55 37.14 -13.24 -4.69
N PRO A 56 38.41 -12.79 -4.61
CA PRO A 56 39.38 -13.43 -3.74
C PRO A 56 38.95 -13.30 -2.27
N PRO A 57 39.26 -14.30 -1.43
CA PRO A 57 38.91 -14.27 -0.01
C PRO A 57 39.64 -13.11 0.68
N LEU A 58 38.90 -12.30 1.45
CA LEU A 58 39.47 -11.31 2.35
C LEU A 58 40.30 -12.01 3.44
N PRO A 59 41.39 -11.38 3.91
CA PRO A 59 42.37 -12.02 4.77
C PRO A 59 41.77 -12.37 6.14
N VAL A 60 41.95 -13.64 6.50
CA VAL A 60 41.70 -14.22 7.81
C VAL A 60 42.59 -13.53 8.85
N LEU A 61 41.98 -12.81 9.79
CA LEU A 61 42.60 -12.40 11.04
C LEU A 61 42.35 -13.50 12.08
N LEU A 62 43.35 -14.36 12.28
CA LEU A 62 43.46 -15.26 13.42
C LEU A 62 44.33 -14.59 14.48
N ASP A 63 43.78 -14.29 15.65
CA ASP A 63 44.07 -14.99 16.93
C ASP A 63 43.70 -14.10 18.14
N PRO A 64 42.87 -14.58 19.09
CA PRO A 64 42.69 -13.97 20.40
C PRO A 64 43.39 -14.81 21.48
N THR A 65 44.54 -14.35 22.00
CA THR A 65 45.07 -14.90 23.26
C THR A 65 45.62 -13.83 24.22
N SER A 66 45.16 -13.95 25.46
CA SER A 66 45.72 -13.46 26.74
C SER A 66 45.53 -11.98 27.13
N ALA A 67 44.62 -11.72 28.09
CA ALA A 67 44.98 -11.34 29.47
C ALA A 67 43.74 -11.02 30.35
N THR A 68 43.55 -11.84 31.37
CA THR A 68 42.90 -11.58 32.69
C THR A 68 43.59 -10.39 33.41
N ALA A 69 43.04 -9.54 34.31
CA ALA A 69 41.82 -9.40 35.14
C ALA A 69 41.74 -7.92 35.67
N PRO A 70 41.10 -7.54 36.81
CA PRO A 70 39.75 -6.92 36.92
C PRO A 70 39.67 -5.47 37.51
N PHE A 71 38.54 -4.76 37.21
CA PHE A 71 37.74 -3.70 37.93
C PHE A 71 38.41 -2.55 38.76
N PRO A 72 37.81 -1.33 38.95
CA PRO A 72 36.38 -1.10 39.24
C PRO A 72 35.68 0.23 38.83
N SER A 73 34.33 0.17 38.86
CA SER A 73 33.28 1.14 39.27
C SER A 73 33.35 2.68 39.07
N THR A 74 32.28 3.18 38.43
CA THR A 74 31.49 4.44 38.64
C THR A 74 31.96 5.80 38.08
N PRO A 75 31.01 6.70 37.69
CA PRO A 75 31.21 7.75 36.67
C PRO A 75 31.32 9.17 37.24
N PRO A 76 31.74 10.18 36.44
CA PRO A 76 31.44 11.57 36.75
C PRO A 76 30.53 12.24 35.70
N ALA A 77 29.63 13.07 36.22
CA ALA A 77 28.73 13.99 35.52
C ALA A 77 29.47 15.32 35.16
N PRO A 78 28.84 16.29 34.47
CA PRO A 78 29.46 17.07 33.41
C PRO A 78 29.97 18.44 33.84
N ASN A 79 30.90 19.01 33.08
CA ASN A 79 31.16 20.46 33.09
C ASN A 79 31.46 21.01 31.69
N THR A 80 31.04 22.25 31.55
CA THR A 80 30.79 23.09 30.38
C THR A 80 32.01 23.74 29.72
N ALA A 81 31.97 23.78 28.37
CA ALA A 81 32.45 24.82 27.42
C ALA A 81 33.97 25.08 27.22
N PRO A 82 34.41 25.71 26.09
CA PRO A 82 33.88 25.74 24.71
C PRO A 82 34.92 25.41 23.59
N ALA A 83 34.37 25.24 22.38
CA ALA A 83 34.92 25.08 21.01
C ALA A 83 36.39 25.39 20.68
N GLN A 84 37.03 24.49 19.91
CA GLN A 84 37.91 24.83 18.77
C GLN A 84 37.80 23.79 17.63
N SER A 85 37.54 24.31 16.43
CA SER A 85 37.52 23.62 15.14
C SER A 85 38.94 23.46 14.58
N VAL A 86 39.32 22.26 14.13
CA VAL A 86 40.50 22.05 13.29
C VAL A 86 40.13 21.22 12.07
N THR A 87 40.13 21.89 10.93
CA THR A 87 40.01 21.36 9.58
C THR A 87 41.34 20.74 9.16
N THR A 88 41.34 19.50 8.68
CA THR A 88 42.52 18.92 8.01
C THR A 88 42.13 18.50 6.60
N ALA A 89 42.63 19.23 5.61
CA ALA A 89 42.46 18.95 4.19
C ALA A 89 43.63 18.09 3.69
N LEU A 90 43.32 17.00 2.98
CA LEU A 90 44.27 16.26 2.15
C LEU A 90 43.89 16.45 0.68
N SER A 91 44.87 16.86 -0.13
CA SER A 91 44.73 17.17 -1.55
C SER A 91 45.50 16.19 -2.43
N LEU A 92 44.95 15.94 -3.63
CA LEU A 92 45.57 15.64 -4.95
C LEU A 92 44.83 14.49 -5.68
N PRO A 93 44.81 14.43 -7.03
CA PRO A 93 44.58 15.49 -8.03
C PRO A 93 43.49 15.08 -9.08
N LEU A 94 42.81 16.05 -9.71
CA LEU A 94 41.96 15.82 -10.90
C LEU A 94 42.80 15.96 -12.20
N PRO A 95 42.54 15.17 -13.26
CA PRO A 95 43.08 15.44 -14.58
C PRO A 95 42.24 16.49 -15.32
N THR A 96 42.94 17.42 -15.96
CA THR A 96 42.40 18.46 -16.84
C THR A 96 42.21 18.00 -18.28
N SER A 97 41.17 18.58 -18.88
CA SER A 97 40.97 18.94 -20.30
C SER A 97 40.73 17.85 -21.35
N LEU A 98 39.49 17.83 -21.85
CA LEU A 98 39.18 17.70 -23.28
C LEU A 98 38.06 18.70 -23.63
N SER A 99 38.37 19.57 -24.57
CA SER A 99 37.62 20.72 -25.06
C SER A 99 36.43 20.34 -25.95
N LEU A 100 35.28 20.99 -25.73
CA LEU A 100 34.09 20.93 -26.59
C LEU A 100 34.01 22.20 -27.47
N PRO A 101 33.67 22.10 -28.76
CA PRO A 101 33.49 23.27 -29.61
C PRO A 101 32.13 23.93 -29.38
N THR A 102 32.18 25.25 -29.22
CA THR A 102 31.05 26.18 -29.34
C THR A 102 30.59 26.30 -30.80
N SER A 103 29.32 25.99 -31.06
CA SER A 103 28.37 26.79 -31.86
C SER A 103 27.31 25.89 -32.50
N LEU A 104 26.03 26.10 -32.19
CA LEU A 104 24.93 26.06 -33.15
C LEU A 104 23.65 26.63 -32.51
N SER A 105 23.07 27.56 -33.25
CA SER A 105 22.04 28.52 -32.85
C SER A 105 20.66 27.90 -32.70
N LEU A 106 19.92 28.28 -31.65
CA LEU A 106 18.48 28.02 -31.50
C LEU A 106 17.68 29.13 -32.21
N PRO A 107 16.69 28.80 -33.07
CA PRO A 107 15.82 29.80 -33.66
C PRO A 107 14.74 30.27 -32.67
N THR A 108 14.52 31.57 -32.72
CA THR A 108 13.52 32.39 -32.03
C THR A 108 12.07 31.93 -32.26
N THR A 109 11.27 31.86 -31.20
CA THR A 109 9.81 31.75 -31.24
C THR A 109 9.16 33.09 -31.61
N PRO A 110 8.25 33.18 -32.59
CA PRO A 110 7.44 34.37 -32.80
C PRO A 110 6.14 34.30 -31.99
N SER A 111 5.83 35.42 -31.32
CA SER A 111 4.52 35.75 -30.79
C SER A 111 3.50 35.94 -31.92
N LEU A 112 2.32 35.31 -31.82
CA LEU A 112 1.18 35.63 -32.68
C LEU A 112 -0.10 35.73 -31.84
N SER A 113 -0.61 36.96 -31.79
CA SER A 113 -1.97 37.34 -31.48
C SER A 113 -2.92 37.00 -32.64
N SER A 114 -4.06 36.38 -32.37
CA SER A 114 -5.26 36.54 -33.20
C SER A 114 -6.52 35.96 -32.55
N SER A 115 -7.45 36.86 -32.27
CA SER A 115 -8.89 36.65 -32.22
C SER A 115 -9.41 36.04 -33.54
N LEU A 116 -10.34 35.08 -33.50
CA LEU A 116 -11.33 34.86 -34.57
C LEU A 116 -12.49 33.91 -34.14
N SER A 117 -13.66 34.54 -34.06
CA SER A 117 -15.00 34.15 -34.55
C SER A 117 -15.36 32.68 -34.83
N LEU A 118 -16.46 32.24 -34.21
CA LEU A 118 -17.22 31.04 -34.57
C LEU A 118 -18.13 31.29 -35.81
N PRO A 119 -18.26 30.34 -36.75
CA PRO A 119 -19.27 30.38 -37.79
C PRO A 119 -20.58 29.74 -37.37
N SER A 120 -21.68 30.43 -37.72
CA SER A 120 -23.06 29.95 -37.76
C SER A 120 -23.29 29.04 -38.97
N ASP A 121 -24.03 27.94 -38.79
CA ASP A 121 -25.24 27.63 -39.59
C ASP A 121 -25.87 26.24 -39.30
N VAL A 122 -27.16 26.29 -38.91
CA VAL A 122 -28.33 25.43 -39.28
C VAL A 122 -28.39 23.97 -38.77
N SER A 123 -29.49 23.39 -38.25
CA SER A 123 -30.78 23.77 -37.61
C SER A 123 -31.51 22.46 -37.22
N LEU A 124 -32.47 22.46 -36.27
CA LEU A 124 -33.69 21.60 -36.17
C LEU A 124 -34.42 21.93 -34.85
N SER A 125 -35.38 22.86 -34.86
CA SER A 125 -36.85 22.66 -34.89
C SER A 125 -37.49 22.28 -33.54
N ILE A 126 -38.07 23.27 -32.85
CA ILE A 126 -39.32 23.09 -32.07
C ILE A 126 -40.23 24.31 -32.32
N SER A 127 -41.49 23.98 -32.54
CA SER A 127 -42.64 24.74 -33.03
C SER A 127 -43.04 26.00 -32.25
N ASN A 128 -43.40 27.04 -33.00
CA ASN A 128 -44.09 28.24 -32.54
C ASN A 128 -45.58 27.98 -32.25
N GLY A 129 -46.04 28.47 -31.10
CA GLY A 129 -47.43 28.86 -30.85
C GLY A 129 -47.49 30.39 -30.76
N THR A 130 -48.16 30.99 -31.73
CA THR A 130 -48.40 32.43 -31.95
C THR A 130 -49.00 33.18 -30.75
N LEU A 131 -48.62 34.45 -30.57
CA LEU A 131 -49.57 35.57 -30.45
C LEU A 131 -48.88 36.94 -30.60
N SER A 132 -49.53 37.77 -31.42
CA SER A 132 -49.26 39.18 -31.72
C SER A 132 -49.43 40.08 -30.48
N SER A 133 -48.60 41.12 -30.34
CA SER A 133 -49.05 42.52 -30.44
C SER A 133 -48.06 43.55 -29.87
N SER A 134 -47.85 44.60 -30.68
CA SER A 134 -47.62 46.02 -30.36
C SER A 134 -46.81 46.42 -29.12
N ALA A 135 -45.72 47.14 -29.41
CA ALA A 135 -45.02 48.01 -28.48
C ALA A 135 -45.95 49.02 -27.81
N SER A 136 -45.86 49.11 -26.49
CA SER A 136 -46.19 50.33 -25.75
C SER A 136 -45.24 50.46 -24.56
N SER A 137 -44.49 51.55 -24.58
CA SER A 137 -43.58 52.00 -23.54
C SER A 137 -44.35 52.29 -22.25
N SER A 138 -44.02 51.59 -21.18
CA SER A 138 -44.38 51.99 -19.83
C SER A 138 -43.16 51.86 -18.92
N SER A 139 -42.80 53.00 -18.34
CA SER A 139 -41.78 53.18 -17.30
C SER A 139 -42.14 52.32 -16.08
N ALA A 140 -41.32 51.31 -15.79
CA ALA A 140 -41.39 50.55 -14.56
C ALA A 140 -40.27 51.01 -13.62
N SER A 141 -40.71 51.55 -12.49
CA SER A 141 -39.96 51.83 -11.26
C SER A 141 -39.04 50.69 -10.86
N SER A 142 -37.80 51.03 -10.53
CA SER A 142 -36.81 50.15 -9.90
C SER A 142 -37.28 49.71 -8.51
N SER A 143 -37.92 48.56 -8.43
CA SER A 143 -38.02 47.81 -7.18
C SER A 143 -36.65 47.21 -6.89
N SER A 144 -35.94 47.82 -5.95
CA SER A 144 -34.73 47.28 -5.34
C SER A 144 -35.02 45.90 -4.76
N VAL A 145 -34.60 44.85 -5.47
CA VAL A 145 -34.45 43.53 -4.87
C VAL A 145 -33.39 43.69 -3.78
N SER A 146 -33.85 43.71 -2.54
CA SER A 146 -32.98 43.63 -1.39
C SER A 146 -32.35 42.24 -1.45
N SER A 147 -31.12 42.18 -1.94
CA SER A 147 -30.26 41.02 -1.74
C SER A 147 -30.03 40.90 -0.25
N SER A 148 -30.86 40.08 0.40
CA SER A 148 -30.49 39.49 1.67
C SER A 148 -29.23 38.68 1.40
N SER A 149 -28.09 39.28 1.76
CA SER A 149 -26.86 38.56 2.01
C SER A 149 -27.15 37.60 3.17
N ALA A 150 -27.70 36.43 2.83
CA ALA A 150 -27.66 35.29 3.71
C ALA A 150 -26.17 34.98 3.88
N SER A 151 -25.56 35.52 4.93
CA SER A 151 -24.30 35.02 5.43
C SER A 151 -24.52 33.54 5.67
N SER A 152 -23.93 32.68 4.85
CA SER A 152 -23.95 31.24 5.04
C SER A 152 -23.11 30.93 6.27
N SER A 153 -23.66 31.19 7.46
CA SER A 153 -23.04 30.81 8.72
C SER A 153 -23.00 29.29 8.76
N ARG A 154 -21.82 28.72 9.00
CA ARG A 154 -21.63 27.28 9.21
C ARG A 154 -22.70 26.77 10.21
N PRO A 155 -23.38 25.65 9.94
CA PRO A 155 -24.33 25.08 10.87
C PRO A 155 -23.71 24.90 12.27
N GLN A 156 -24.48 25.19 13.32
CA GLN A 156 -24.01 25.00 14.69
C GLN A 156 -24.00 23.50 15.03
N PRO A 157 -23.01 23.02 15.82
CA PRO A 157 -22.98 21.63 16.27
C PRO A 157 -24.16 21.31 17.20
N THR A 158 -24.60 20.05 17.20
CA THR A 158 -25.58 19.55 18.18
C THR A 158 -24.95 19.44 19.56
N ALA A 159 -25.71 19.75 20.59
CA ALA A 159 -25.27 19.61 21.98
C ALA A 159 -25.14 18.14 22.42
N ASN A 160 -25.84 17.22 21.74
CA ASN A 160 -25.84 15.80 22.06
C ASN A 160 -25.56 14.98 20.77
N PRO A 161 -24.29 14.84 20.38
CA PRO A 161 -23.93 14.02 19.24
C PRO A 161 -24.26 12.54 19.50
N ARG A 162 -24.66 11.85 18.43
CA ARG A 162 -25.00 10.43 18.43
C ARG A 162 -23.73 9.58 18.39
N TYR A 163 -23.71 8.55 19.22
CA TYR A 163 -22.69 7.50 19.21
C TYR A 163 -23.37 6.16 18.92
N CYS A 164 -22.78 5.37 18.03
CA CYS A 164 -23.33 4.09 17.65
C CYS A 164 -22.59 2.94 18.32
N THR A 165 -23.31 1.84 18.57
CA THR A 165 -22.70 0.60 19.04
C THR A 165 -22.15 -0.20 17.86
N LEU A 166 -21.01 -0.86 18.05
CA LEU A 166 -20.41 -1.70 17.02
C LEU A 166 -21.29 -2.95 16.78
N PRO A 167 -21.47 -3.40 15.54
CA PRO A 167 -22.38 -4.49 15.24
C PRO A 167 -21.87 -5.84 15.76
N LEU A 168 -22.82 -6.74 16.07
CA LEU A 168 -22.52 -8.16 16.24
C LEU A 168 -22.20 -8.81 14.88
N ALA A 169 -21.72 -10.06 14.91
CA ALA A 169 -21.49 -10.85 13.71
C ALA A 169 -22.74 -10.91 12.81
N GLY A 170 -22.57 -10.68 11.51
CA GLY A 170 -23.66 -10.69 10.53
C GLY A 170 -24.63 -9.49 10.58
N ALA A 171 -24.52 -8.59 11.58
CA ALA A 171 -25.32 -7.38 11.64
C ALA A 171 -24.67 -6.23 10.85
N GLY A 172 -25.50 -5.36 10.27
CA GLY A 172 -25.05 -4.12 9.63
C GLY A 172 -24.69 -3.04 10.65
N PHE A 173 -23.86 -2.08 10.23
CA PHE A 173 -23.54 -0.91 11.05
C PHE A 173 -24.78 -0.05 11.29
N GLN A 174 -24.88 0.53 12.49
CA GLN A 174 -25.86 1.58 12.74
C GLN A 174 -25.49 2.83 11.93
N THR A 175 -26.50 3.52 11.44
CA THR A 175 -26.33 4.74 10.63
C THR A 175 -26.72 5.99 11.42
N ALA A 176 -26.17 7.12 10.99
CA ALA A 176 -26.56 8.44 11.44
C ALA A 176 -26.45 9.42 10.25
N ILE A 177 -27.31 10.43 10.20
CA ILE A 177 -27.11 11.55 9.27
C ILE A 177 -26.09 12.53 9.86
N GLY A 178 -25.38 13.29 9.01
CA GLY A 178 -24.29 14.15 9.42
C GLY A 178 -24.62 15.06 10.62
N VAL A 179 -25.79 15.70 10.63
CA VAL A 179 -26.17 16.61 11.73
C VAL A 179 -26.28 15.91 13.09
N GLU A 180 -26.58 14.60 13.13
CA GLU A 180 -26.60 13.83 14.38
C GLU A 180 -25.19 13.63 14.95
N VAL A 181 -24.15 13.73 14.14
CA VAL A 181 -22.74 13.48 14.50
C VAL A 181 -21.83 14.69 14.29
N ASN A 182 -22.40 15.90 14.29
CA ASN A 182 -21.68 17.16 14.06
C ASN A 182 -20.93 17.24 12.72
N MET A 183 -21.55 16.75 11.65
CA MET A 183 -21.04 16.84 10.29
C MET A 183 -22.10 17.37 9.31
N ILE A 184 -21.65 17.92 8.17
CA ILE A 184 -22.50 18.39 7.08
C ILE A 184 -22.65 17.26 6.06
N GLN A 185 -23.84 16.66 5.97
CA GLN A 185 -24.10 15.49 5.11
C GLN A 185 -23.74 15.76 3.65
N ASP A 186 -24.14 16.91 3.09
CA ASP A 186 -23.86 17.26 1.70
C ASP A 186 -22.36 17.25 1.37
N ILE A 187 -21.49 17.60 2.33
CA ILE A 187 -20.03 17.59 2.14
C ILE A 187 -19.50 16.15 2.22
N ILE A 188 -20.04 15.31 3.11
CA ILE A 188 -19.71 13.88 3.17
C ILE A 188 -20.05 13.22 1.83
N ASP A 189 -21.28 13.42 1.36
CA ASP A 189 -21.77 12.83 0.12
C ASP A 189 -20.97 13.34 -1.10
N LEU A 190 -20.62 14.64 -1.12
CA LEU A 190 -19.78 15.22 -2.17
C LEU A 190 -18.36 14.66 -2.17
N ALA A 191 -17.73 14.49 -0.99
CA ALA A 191 -16.40 13.90 -0.88
C ALA A 191 -16.39 12.45 -1.37
N ILE A 192 -17.40 11.65 -0.98
CA ILE A 192 -17.57 10.26 -1.43
C ILE A 192 -17.82 10.21 -2.94
N ALA A 193 -18.70 11.08 -3.47
CA ALA A 193 -19.01 11.13 -4.89
C ALA A 193 -17.77 11.51 -5.72
N ASN A 194 -17.03 12.55 -5.32
CA ASN A 194 -15.80 12.96 -5.99
C ASN A 194 -14.76 11.84 -5.99
N PHE A 195 -14.60 11.17 -4.85
CA PHE A 195 -13.65 10.05 -4.74
C PHE A 195 -14.08 8.85 -5.59
N SER A 196 -15.39 8.57 -5.67
CA SER A 196 -15.94 7.51 -6.53
C SER A 196 -15.70 7.77 -8.02
N GLN A 197 -15.66 9.03 -8.47
CA GLN A 197 -15.31 9.37 -9.86
C GLN A 197 -13.87 8.98 -10.22
N ASN A 198 -12.99 8.87 -9.22
CA ASN A 198 -11.61 8.39 -9.38
C ASN A 198 -11.49 6.85 -9.27
N GLY A 199 -12.62 6.14 -9.37
CA GLY A 199 -12.68 4.68 -9.35
C GLY A 199 -12.83 4.06 -7.96
N ALA A 200 -13.01 4.87 -6.91
CA ALA A 200 -13.19 4.35 -5.56
C ALA A 200 -14.53 3.63 -5.40
N VAL A 201 -14.48 2.47 -4.75
CA VAL A 201 -15.66 1.64 -4.48
C VAL A 201 -15.62 1.14 -3.05
N SER A 202 -16.79 0.77 -2.53
CA SER A 202 -16.96 0.29 -1.16
C SER A 202 -16.42 1.29 -0.12
N ILE A 203 -16.59 2.59 -0.37
CA ILE A 203 -16.21 3.66 0.55
C ILE A 203 -17.19 3.67 1.71
N LYS A 204 -16.68 3.78 2.93
CA LYS A 204 -17.45 3.90 4.17
C LYS A 204 -16.79 4.95 5.06
N VAL A 205 -17.58 5.93 5.49
CA VAL A 205 -17.17 6.98 6.42
C VAL A 205 -17.93 6.75 7.72
N PHE A 206 -17.20 6.62 8.81
CA PHE A 206 -17.73 6.45 10.16
C PHE A 206 -17.32 7.62 11.04
N ARG A 207 -18.26 8.15 11.81
CA ARG A 207 -18.00 9.11 12.89
C ARG A 207 -18.75 8.64 14.12
N HIS A 208 -18.08 8.60 15.28
CA HIS A 208 -18.68 8.08 16.52
C HIS A 208 -19.24 6.66 16.37
N ASN A 209 -18.52 5.81 15.63
CA ASN A 209 -18.92 4.46 15.20
C ASN A 209 -20.18 4.37 14.32
N CYS A 210 -20.83 5.49 14.00
CA CYS A 210 -21.99 5.51 13.11
C CYS A 210 -21.53 5.55 11.66
N LEU A 211 -22.11 4.73 10.79
CA LEU A 211 -21.94 4.86 9.35
C LEU A 211 -22.69 6.10 8.86
N VAL A 212 -21.95 7.11 8.41
CA VAL A 212 -22.48 8.44 8.06
C VAL A 212 -22.45 8.74 6.57
N GLY A 213 -21.75 7.91 5.81
CA GLY A 213 -21.77 7.94 4.35
C GLY A 213 -21.13 6.69 3.77
N GLU A 214 -21.63 6.25 2.61
CA GLU A 214 -21.04 5.17 1.85
C GLU A 214 -21.20 5.37 0.34
N SER A 215 -20.38 4.68 -0.47
CA SER A 215 -20.48 4.75 -1.92
C SER A 215 -21.86 4.25 -2.43
N THR A 216 -22.35 4.82 -3.52
CA THR A 216 -23.67 4.46 -4.09
C THR A 216 -23.76 3.01 -4.58
N ASN A 217 -22.62 2.38 -4.88
CA ASN A 217 -22.52 0.99 -5.34
C ASN A 217 -22.16 0.00 -4.21
N SER A 218 -22.22 0.40 -2.93
CA SER A 218 -21.86 -0.45 -1.78
C SER A 218 -22.69 -1.73 -1.74
N ALA A 219 -23.98 -1.67 -2.06
CA ALA A 219 -24.86 -2.85 -2.10
C ALA A 219 -24.38 -3.97 -3.05
N VAL A 220 -23.67 -3.61 -4.13
CA VAL A 220 -23.10 -4.57 -5.10
C VAL A 220 -21.67 -4.95 -4.75
N THR A 221 -20.90 -4.01 -4.19
CA THR A 221 -19.45 -4.15 -4.04
C THR A 221 -19.03 -4.66 -2.67
N ASP A 222 -19.82 -4.43 -1.63
CA ASP A 222 -19.52 -4.82 -0.25
C ASP A 222 -19.51 -6.34 -0.03
N PRO A 223 -20.45 -7.14 -0.59
CA PRO A 223 -20.46 -8.58 -0.36
C PRO A 223 -19.28 -9.31 -1.03
N ILE A 224 -18.54 -8.64 -1.92
CA ILE A 224 -17.43 -9.23 -2.66
C ILE A 224 -16.19 -9.23 -1.78
N LYS A 225 -15.65 -10.42 -1.50
CA LYS A 225 -14.35 -10.55 -0.85
C LYS A 225 -13.24 -10.04 -1.76
N LYS A 226 -12.46 -9.08 -1.30
CA LYS A 226 -11.34 -8.49 -2.04
C LYS A 226 -10.06 -8.67 -1.26
N ASN A 227 -8.96 -8.93 -1.96
CA ASN A 227 -7.64 -8.93 -1.36
C ASN A 227 -7.37 -7.54 -0.78
N ILE A 228 -7.10 -7.45 0.53
CA ILE A 228 -6.74 -6.19 1.16
C ILE A 228 -5.25 -5.83 0.92
N PHE A 229 -4.53 -6.69 0.22
CA PHE A 229 -3.11 -6.57 -0.13
C PHE A 229 -2.28 -6.20 1.11
N SER A 230 -1.39 -5.20 1.03
CA SER A 230 -0.53 -4.84 2.15
C SER A 230 -1.24 -4.33 3.41
N ALA A 231 -2.55 -4.07 3.39
CA ALA A 231 -3.29 -3.86 4.62
C ALA A 231 -3.29 -5.11 5.53
N THR A 232 -3.00 -6.30 4.97
CA THR A 232 -2.79 -7.55 5.73
C THR A 232 -1.67 -7.42 6.75
N LYS A 233 -0.63 -6.61 6.47
CA LYS A 233 0.45 -6.34 7.43
C LYS A 233 -0.07 -5.75 8.75
N GLY A 234 -1.09 -4.88 8.67
CA GLY A 234 -1.77 -4.35 9.85
C GLY A 234 -2.47 -5.43 10.68
N VAL A 235 -3.05 -6.44 10.02
CA VAL A 235 -3.63 -7.61 10.71
C VAL A 235 -2.55 -8.41 11.43
N ILE A 236 -1.39 -8.63 10.79
CA ILE A 236 -0.23 -9.28 11.44
C ILE A 236 0.25 -8.49 12.66
N SER A 237 0.30 -7.15 12.58
CA SER A 237 0.64 -6.31 13.72
C SER A 237 -0.37 -6.45 14.86
N ILE A 238 -1.68 -6.45 14.58
CA ILE A 238 -2.71 -6.68 15.62
C ILE A 238 -2.51 -8.06 16.28
N LEU A 239 -2.31 -9.12 15.50
CA LEU A 239 -2.07 -10.47 16.04
C LEU A 239 -0.79 -10.54 16.88
N THR A 240 0.25 -9.81 16.48
CA THR A 240 1.50 -9.70 17.26
C THR A 240 1.24 -9.00 18.60
N GLY A 241 0.46 -7.91 18.59
CA GLY A 241 0.03 -7.22 19.81
C GLY A 241 -0.77 -8.12 20.75
N ILE A 242 -1.72 -8.90 20.21
CA ILE A 242 -2.48 -9.89 20.97
C ILE A 242 -1.56 -10.95 21.59
N ALA A 243 -0.57 -11.45 20.84
CA ALA A 243 0.38 -12.43 21.35
C ALA A 243 1.27 -11.85 22.47
N ILE A 244 1.66 -10.57 22.36
CA ILE A 244 2.39 -9.83 23.41
C ILE A 244 1.51 -9.64 24.65
N ASP A 245 0.25 -9.23 24.48
CA ASP A 245 -0.69 -9.07 25.58
C ASP A 245 -0.94 -10.40 26.34
N GLN A 246 -0.86 -11.53 25.63
CA GLN A 246 -0.93 -12.88 26.20
C GLN A 246 0.40 -13.38 26.79
N GLY A 247 1.47 -12.59 26.74
CA GLY A 247 2.80 -12.94 27.23
C GLY A 247 3.45 -14.10 26.46
N LYS A 248 3.11 -14.28 25.19
CA LYS A 248 3.65 -15.36 24.33
C LYS A 248 4.99 -14.99 23.68
N LEU A 249 5.23 -13.69 23.51
CA LEU A 249 6.47 -13.12 23.00
C LEU A 249 6.61 -11.67 23.50
N HIS A 250 7.81 -11.12 23.41
CA HIS A 250 8.11 -9.72 23.64
C HIS A 250 8.63 -9.06 22.36
N ILE A 251 8.40 -7.76 22.24
CA ILE A 251 8.78 -7.00 21.04
C ILE A 251 10.30 -6.99 20.79
N ASP A 252 11.12 -7.14 21.83
CA ASP A 252 12.58 -7.15 21.69
C ASP A 252 13.17 -8.58 21.68
N ASP A 253 12.31 -9.61 21.62
CA ASP A 253 12.77 -10.99 21.48
C ASP A 253 13.45 -11.19 20.11
N GLN A 254 14.60 -11.86 20.13
CA GLN A 254 15.25 -12.33 18.91
C GLN A 254 14.46 -13.48 18.28
N ILE A 255 14.25 -13.44 16.96
CA ILE A 255 13.43 -14.43 16.26
C ILE A 255 14.03 -15.83 16.33
N GLY A 256 15.35 -15.95 16.51
CA GLY A 256 16.04 -17.23 16.70
C GLY A 256 15.51 -18.07 17.87
N GLN A 257 14.77 -17.48 18.81
CA GLN A 257 14.07 -18.21 19.88
C GLN A 257 12.88 -19.03 19.36
N PHE A 258 12.28 -18.61 18.25
CA PHE A 258 11.06 -19.20 17.67
C PHE A 258 11.34 -20.01 16.40
N LEU A 259 12.57 -19.97 15.89
CA LEU A 259 12.96 -20.70 14.68
C LEU A 259 13.54 -22.09 15.04
N PRO A 260 13.21 -23.14 14.25
CA PRO A 260 13.84 -24.44 14.38
C PRO A 260 15.38 -24.40 14.38
N ASN A 261 16.01 -25.35 15.06
CA ASN A 261 17.46 -25.42 15.24
C ASN A 261 18.12 -26.46 14.32
N TYR A 262 17.78 -26.45 13.03
CA TYR A 262 18.38 -27.30 11.99
C TYR A 262 18.64 -26.49 10.71
N PRO A 263 19.45 -27.00 9.75
CA PRO A 263 19.84 -26.23 8.57
C PRO A 263 18.67 -25.62 7.79
N GLY A 264 18.86 -24.41 7.27
CA GLY A 264 17.84 -23.68 6.50
C GLY A 264 16.97 -22.72 7.31
N TRP A 265 17.23 -22.55 8.61
CA TRP A 265 16.49 -21.65 9.50
C TRP A 265 17.32 -20.48 10.01
N GLY A 266 17.89 -19.73 9.05
CA GLY A 266 18.65 -18.50 9.28
C GLY A 266 20.05 -18.73 9.85
N ASP A 267 21.01 -17.93 9.39
CA ASP A 267 22.34 -17.82 10.01
C ASP A 267 22.28 -17.00 11.33
N PRO A 268 23.40 -16.83 12.07
CA PRO A 268 23.38 -16.06 13.31
C PRO A 268 22.88 -14.62 13.18
N ILE A 269 23.06 -13.98 12.02
CA ILE A 269 22.61 -12.61 11.78
C ILE A 269 21.09 -12.60 11.63
N HIS A 270 20.53 -13.46 10.78
CA HIS A 270 19.08 -13.58 10.61
C HIS A 270 18.39 -13.93 11.93
N ARG A 271 18.96 -14.86 12.69
CA ARG A 271 18.40 -15.28 13.99
C ARG A 271 18.47 -14.18 15.06
N SER A 272 19.32 -13.17 14.89
CA SER A 272 19.46 -12.03 15.81
C SER A 272 18.44 -10.90 15.58
N ILE A 273 17.73 -10.92 14.44
CA ILE A 273 16.64 -9.98 14.14
C ILE A 273 15.61 -10.05 15.27
N THR A 274 15.13 -8.89 15.73
CA THR A 274 14.10 -8.82 16.77
C THR A 274 12.69 -8.76 16.18
N ILE A 275 11.67 -9.06 16.99
CA ILE A 275 10.27 -8.85 16.60
C ILE A 275 10.02 -7.39 16.22
N ARG A 276 10.65 -6.44 16.93
CA ARG A 276 10.64 -5.02 16.62
C ARG A 276 11.12 -4.76 15.20
N ASP A 277 12.27 -5.30 14.82
CA ASP A 277 12.85 -5.11 13.49
C ASP A 277 11.93 -5.58 12.37
N LEU A 278 11.20 -6.69 12.60
CA LEU A 278 10.19 -7.17 11.66
C LEU A 278 8.98 -6.22 11.59
N LEU A 279 8.50 -5.73 12.73
CA LEU A 279 7.35 -4.82 12.80
C LEU A 279 7.66 -3.43 12.19
N THR A 280 8.89 -2.96 12.27
CA THR A 280 9.33 -1.67 11.74
C THR A 280 9.89 -1.74 10.32
N GLU A 281 9.90 -2.93 9.69
CA GLU A 281 10.50 -3.17 8.36
C GLU A 281 11.99 -2.75 8.31
N THR A 282 12.70 -3.00 9.42
CA THR A 282 14.13 -2.69 9.58
C THR A 282 14.99 -3.94 9.69
N ALA A 283 14.51 -5.09 9.20
CA ALA A 283 15.20 -6.37 9.26
C ALA A 283 16.53 -6.40 8.48
N GLY A 284 16.72 -5.49 7.52
CA GLY A 284 17.96 -5.34 6.74
C GLY A 284 18.05 -6.23 5.49
N PHE A 285 16.96 -6.89 5.11
CA PHE A 285 16.87 -7.70 3.90
C PHE A 285 16.99 -6.86 2.62
N GLN A 286 17.54 -7.46 1.57
CA GLN A 286 17.42 -6.96 0.21
C GLN A 286 15.99 -7.23 -0.29
N ALA A 287 15.08 -6.30 -0.01
CA ALA A 287 13.69 -6.44 -0.43
C ALA A 287 13.56 -6.51 -1.96
N ALA A 288 12.70 -7.40 -2.42
CA ALA A 288 12.46 -7.66 -3.83
C ALA A 288 10.97 -7.52 -4.15
N LEU A 289 10.39 -6.38 -3.77
CA LEU A 289 8.94 -6.12 -3.68
C LEU A 289 8.09 -6.66 -4.84
N TYR A 290 8.60 -6.58 -6.07
CA TYR A 290 7.91 -7.04 -7.26
C TYR A 290 8.11 -8.52 -7.54
N SER A 291 9.31 -9.09 -7.37
CA SER A 291 9.55 -10.52 -7.57
C SER A 291 8.78 -11.36 -6.56
N GLU A 292 8.74 -10.88 -5.31
CA GLU A 292 8.04 -11.51 -4.19
C GLU A 292 6.52 -11.61 -4.48
N GLY A 293 5.99 -10.70 -5.30
CA GLY A 293 4.59 -10.74 -5.77
C GLY A 293 4.33 -11.66 -6.96
N LEU A 294 5.36 -12.15 -7.65
CA LEU A 294 5.23 -13.01 -8.84
C LEU A 294 5.23 -14.51 -8.51
N THR A 295 5.73 -14.89 -7.33
CA THR A 295 5.87 -16.30 -6.90
C THR A 295 4.62 -16.87 -6.23
N VAL A 296 3.58 -16.04 -6.08
CA VAL A 296 2.35 -16.36 -5.35
C VAL A 296 1.69 -17.62 -5.87
N GLY A 297 1.36 -18.53 -4.97
CA GLY A 297 0.82 -19.86 -5.31
C GLY A 297 1.88 -20.90 -5.69
N TYR A 298 3.15 -20.50 -5.76
CA TYR A 298 4.32 -21.36 -5.95
C TYR A 298 5.36 -21.22 -4.84
N ASP A 299 5.16 -20.27 -3.90
CA ASP A 299 5.99 -20.15 -2.71
C ASP A 299 5.98 -21.47 -1.94
N LEU A 300 7.18 -21.98 -1.68
CA LEU A 300 7.36 -23.28 -1.05
C LEU A 300 7.32 -23.13 0.46
N SER A 301 8.06 -22.16 0.99
CA SER A 301 8.10 -21.87 2.43
C SER A 301 8.51 -20.41 2.64
N LEU A 302 7.54 -19.53 2.84
CA LEU A 302 7.74 -18.10 3.08
C LEU A 302 8.80 -17.77 4.13
N PRO A 303 8.82 -18.40 5.34
CA PRO A 303 9.86 -18.09 6.32
C PRO A 303 11.26 -18.52 5.87
N GLN A 304 11.38 -19.60 5.08
CA GLN A 304 12.68 -20.05 4.58
C GLN A 304 13.18 -19.19 3.42
N GLU A 305 12.26 -18.73 2.57
CA GLU A 305 12.55 -17.76 1.51
C GLU A 305 13.00 -16.42 2.13
N ALA A 306 12.28 -15.93 3.15
CA ALA A 306 12.69 -14.74 3.91
C ALA A 306 14.09 -14.89 4.54
N LEU A 307 14.36 -16.00 5.21
CA LEU A 307 15.66 -16.29 5.83
C LEU A 307 16.77 -16.62 4.83
N GLY A 308 16.42 -16.77 3.55
CA GLY A 308 17.35 -16.96 2.43
C GLY A 308 17.71 -15.65 1.73
N GLN A 309 17.04 -14.54 2.05
CA GLN A 309 17.34 -13.24 1.44
C GLN A 309 18.71 -12.72 1.92
N ALA A 310 19.39 -11.96 1.06
CA ALA A 310 20.65 -11.34 1.43
C ALA A 310 20.44 -10.22 2.46
N MET A 311 21.31 -10.17 3.47
CA MET A 311 21.40 -9.04 4.41
C MET A 311 22.22 -7.91 3.79
N ILE A 312 21.61 -6.77 3.54
CA ILE A 312 22.27 -5.57 2.99
C ILE A 312 22.47 -4.47 4.03
N TYR A 313 21.73 -4.53 5.14
CA TYR A 313 21.89 -3.63 6.28
C TYR A 313 21.89 -4.41 7.60
N PRO A 314 22.54 -3.90 8.66
CA PRO A 314 22.32 -4.42 10.01
C PRO A 314 20.85 -4.25 10.45
N PRO A 315 20.26 -5.22 11.18
CA PRO A 315 18.92 -5.06 11.74
C PRO A 315 18.76 -3.77 12.57
N GLY A 316 17.61 -3.13 12.45
CA GLY A 316 17.24 -1.92 13.19
C GLY A 316 17.80 -0.61 12.63
N THR A 317 18.52 -0.64 11.50
CA THR A 317 19.26 0.56 11.03
C THR A 317 18.65 1.26 9.83
N HIS A 318 17.92 0.56 8.96
CA HIS A 318 17.37 1.10 7.71
C HIS A 318 15.97 0.56 7.47
N PHE A 319 15.04 1.43 7.10
CA PHE A 319 13.72 1.03 6.63
C PHE A 319 13.82 0.49 5.21
N THR A 320 13.36 -0.75 5.01
CA THR A 320 13.22 -1.38 3.69
C THR A 320 11.90 -2.11 3.64
N TYR A 321 10.94 -1.57 2.89
CA TYR A 321 9.60 -2.15 2.78
C TYR A 321 9.64 -3.49 2.03
N SER A 322 9.33 -4.59 2.71
CA SER A 322 9.45 -5.96 2.21
C SER A 322 8.10 -6.71 2.24
N GLN A 323 7.93 -7.71 1.38
CA GLN A 323 6.87 -8.70 1.54
C GLN A 323 7.29 -9.84 2.46
N ARG A 324 8.55 -10.29 2.38
CA ARG A 324 9.05 -11.43 3.14
C ARG A 324 9.21 -11.17 4.65
N VAL A 325 9.50 -9.93 5.04
CA VAL A 325 9.60 -9.54 6.47
C VAL A 325 8.31 -9.84 7.24
N PRO A 326 7.12 -9.36 6.82
CA PRO A 326 5.86 -9.71 7.49
C PRO A 326 5.46 -11.18 7.37
N ASP A 327 5.86 -11.90 6.31
CA ASP A 327 5.65 -13.35 6.24
C ASP A 327 6.45 -14.10 7.31
N LEU A 328 7.71 -13.70 7.53
CA LEU A 328 8.53 -14.24 8.59
C LEU A 328 7.94 -13.91 9.97
N LEU A 329 7.43 -12.69 10.17
CA LEU A 329 6.73 -12.33 11.41
C LEU A 329 5.49 -13.19 11.64
N ALA A 330 4.68 -13.41 10.61
CA ALA A 330 3.50 -14.26 10.66
C ALA A 330 3.86 -15.70 11.11
N TYR A 331 4.96 -16.25 10.60
CA TYR A 331 5.49 -17.53 11.04
C TYR A 331 5.95 -17.50 12.51
N VAL A 332 6.75 -16.49 12.89
CA VAL A 332 7.29 -16.37 14.26
C VAL A 332 6.16 -16.24 15.29
N VAL A 333 5.12 -15.45 15.01
CA VAL A 333 3.93 -15.35 15.87
C VAL A 333 3.26 -16.70 16.01
N SER A 334 3.04 -17.43 14.91
CA SER A 334 2.47 -18.79 14.93
C SER A 334 3.27 -19.75 15.83
N GLN A 335 4.60 -19.69 15.77
CA GLN A 335 5.47 -20.49 16.63
C GLN A 335 5.37 -20.08 18.11
N ALA A 336 5.38 -18.77 18.40
CA ALA A 336 5.30 -18.24 19.76
C ALA A 336 3.96 -18.58 20.45
N VAL A 337 2.85 -18.52 19.71
CA VAL A 337 1.53 -18.88 20.25
C VAL A 337 1.29 -20.39 20.31
N GLY A 338 2.09 -21.18 19.58
CA GLY A 338 2.00 -22.64 19.54
C GLY A 338 0.79 -23.19 18.78
N GLN A 339 0.22 -22.40 17.87
CA GLN A 339 -0.92 -22.77 17.03
C GLN A 339 -0.87 -22.05 15.68
N GLU A 340 -1.58 -22.58 14.71
CA GLU A 340 -1.62 -22.02 13.37
C GLU A 340 -2.20 -20.59 13.36
N LEU A 341 -1.60 -19.70 12.57
CA LEU A 341 -1.87 -18.26 12.62
C LEU A 341 -3.32 -17.91 12.29
N GLN A 342 -3.94 -18.50 11.27
CA GLN A 342 -5.34 -18.22 10.92
C GLN A 342 -6.29 -18.72 12.02
N SER A 343 -5.97 -19.83 12.68
CA SER A 343 -6.71 -20.32 13.84
C SER A 343 -6.60 -19.37 15.03
N PHE A 344 -5.41 -18.81 15.28
CA PHE A 344 -5.19 -17.74 16.27
C PHE A 344 -5.95 -16.47 15.91
N ALA A 345 -5.89 -16.04 14.65
CA ALA A 345 -6.63 -14.89 14.16
C ALA A 345 -8.14 -15.09 14.30
N GLN A 346 -8.65 -16.26 13.96
CA GLN A 346 -10.07 -16.57 14.10
C GLN A 346 -10.51 -16.43 15.55
N GLN A 347 -9.78 -17.08 16.47
CA GLN A 347 -10.16 -17.16 17.87
C GLN A 347 -10.05 -15.81 18.59
N TYR A 348 -8.97 -15.06 18.36
CA TYR A 348 -8.61 -13.92 19.20
C TYR A 348 -8.80 -12.56 18.52
N LEU A 349 -9.05 -12.50 17.21
CA LEU A 349 -9.28 -11.25 16.49
C LEU A 349 -10.61 -11.25 15.73
N LEU A 350 -10.79 -12.17 14.78
CA LEU A 350 -11.90 -12.15 13.83
C LEU A 350 -13.25 -12.48 14.47
N THR A 351 -13.36 -13.59 15.23
CA THR A 351 -14.58 -13.91 15.98
C THR A 351 -14.97 -12.79 16.96
N PRO A 352 -14.07 -12.24 17.79
CA PRO A 352 -14.39 -11.14 18.71
C PRO A 352 -14.99 -9.90 18.04
N ILE A 353 -14.56 -9.55 16.82
CA ILE A 353 -15.10 -8.41 16.06
C ILE A 353 -16.23 -8.77 15.09
N GLY A 354 -16.68 -10.03 15.13
CA GLY A 354 -17.84 -10.50 14.37
C GLY A 354 -17.57 -10.84 12.92
N ILE A 355 -16.35 -11.28 12.59
CA ILE A 355 -15.98 -11.82 11.27
C ILE A 355 -15.92 -13.36 11.40
N PRO A 356 -16.90 -14.10 10.83
CA PRO A 356 -16.88 -15.56 10.85
C PRO A 356 -15.88 -16.13 9.83
N ASP A 357 -15.50 -17.39 10.02
CA ASP A 357 -14.59 -18.13 9.14
C ASP A 357 -15.10 -18.25 7.69
N THR A 358 -16.42 -18.17 7.50
CA THR A 358 -17.05 -18.15 6.18
C THR A 358 -16.87 -16.86 5.40
N ASP A 359 -16.49 -15.75 6.06
CA ASP A 359 -16.55 -14.41 5.47
C ASP A 359 -15.19 -13.91 4.96
N TYR A 360 -14.11 -14.64 5.24
CA TYR A 360 -12.78 -14.34 4.70
C TYR A 360 -12.16 -15.52 3.95
N THR A 361 -11.02 -15.28 3.33
CA THR A 361 -10.12 -16.31 2.81
C THR A 361 -8.70 -15.79 2.98
N TRP A 362 -7.80 -16.60 3.51
CA TRP A 362 -6.42 -16.19 3.71
C TRP A 362 -5.49 -17.26 3.14
N LEU A 363 -4.71 -16.89 2.14
CA LEU A 363 -3.85 -17.84 1.45
C LEU A 363 -2.69 -18.33 2.34
N LYS A 364 -2.19 -19.50 1.98
CA LYS A 364 -1.01 -20.13 2.56
C LYS A 364 -0.04 -20.53 1.45
N ASP A 365 1.23 -20.63 1.79
CA ASP A 365 2.24 -21.25 0.94
C ASP A 365 2.06 -22.78 0.87
N LEU A 366 2.91 -23.44 0.08
CA LEU A 366 2.84 -24.90 -0.10
C LEU A 366 3.27 -25.69 1.15
N SER A 367 3.95 -25.06 2.11
CA SER A 367 4.27 -25.64 3.42
C SER A 367 3.21 -25.37 4.49
N GLY A 368 2.14 -24.63 4.15
CA GLY A 368 1.03 -24.32 5.05
C GLY A 368 1.27 -23.09 5.95
N ASN A 369 2.29 -22.27 5.69
CA ASN A 369 2.48 -20.99 6.39
C ASN A 369 1.56 -19.92 5.79
N THR A 370 0.98 -19.09 6.64
CA THR A 370 0.06 -18.03 6.22
C THR A 370 0.83 -16.83 5.70
N TYR A 371 0.41 -16.27 4.56
CA TYR A 371 0.98 -15.02 4.04
C TYR A 371 0.73 -13.87 5.03
N GLY A 372 1.79 -13.21 5.46
CA GLY A 372 1.72 -12.04 6.34
C GLY A 372 1.59 -10.72 5.58
N TYR A 373 2.10 -10.65 4.35
CA TYR A 373 2.16 -9.40 3.62
C TYR A 373 0.89 -9.05 2.83
N ALA A 374 0.10 -10.04 2.42
CA ALA A 374 -1.08 -9.89 1.55
C ALA A 374 -1.98 -11.14 1.59
N TYR A 375 -2.96 -11.19 0.68
CA TYR A 375 -3.83 -12.34 0.40
C TYR A 375 -4.78 -12.74 1.53
N LEU A 376 -5.05 -11.81 2.44
CA LEU A 376 -6.27 -11.83 3.22
C LEU A 376 -7.39 -11.16 2.40
N TYR A 377 -8.41 -11.94 2.09
CA TYR A 377 -9.59 -11.51 1.35
C TYR A 377 -10.73 -11.25 2.32
N LEU A 378 -11.21 -10.01 2.38
CA LEU A 378 -12.31 -9.59 3.26
C LEU A 378 -13.41 -8.91 2.46
N THR A 379 -14.64 -8.94 2.99
CA THR A 379 -15.69 -8.02 2.54
C THR A 379 -15.34 -6.59 2.97
N ALA A 380 -15.90 -5.58 2.31
CA ALA A 380 -15.64 -4.19 2.71
C ALA A 380 -16.12 -3.85 4.14
N PRO A 381 -17.29 -4.34 4.60
CA PRO A 381 -17.68 -4.23 6.00
C PRO A 381 -16.69 -4.89 6.97
N ASP A 382 -16.19 -6.09 6.65
CA ASP A 382 -15.22 -6.79 7.51
C ASP A 382 -13.88 -6.06 7.59
N PHE A 383 -13.43 -5.49 6.47
CA PHE A 383 -12.25 -4.65 6.48
C PHE A 383 -12.47 -3.42 7.38
N ALA A 384 -13.63 -2.76 7.29
CA ALA A 384 -13.98 -1.62 8.15
C ALA A 384 -14.01 -2.00 9.65
N ARG A 385 -14.44 -3.21 10.02
CA ARG A 385 -14.42 -3.71 11.41
C ARG A 385 -13.02 -3.66 12.02
N LEU A 386 -11.98 -4.00 11.26
CA LEU A 386 -10.59 -3.93 11.74
C LEU A 386 -10.17 -2.49 12.08
N GLY A 387 -10.58 -1.52 11.27
CA GLY A 387 -10.30 -0.09 11.52
C GLY A 387 -11.06 0.44 12.71
N LEU A 388 -12.35 0.10 12.82
CA LEU A 388 -13.17 0.46 13.96
C LEU A 388 -12.62 -0.14 15.26
N LEU A 389 -12.09 -1.37 15.25
CA LEU A 389 -11.41 -1.95 16.41
C LEU A 389 -10.26 -1.05 16.88
N MET A 390 -9.39 -0.64 15.95
CA MET A 390 -8.23 0.20 16.26
C MET A 390 -8.64 1.62 16.66
N GLN A 391 -9.65 2.19 16.00
CA GLN A 391 -10.26 3.49 16.36
C GLN A 391 -10.79 3.48 17.80
N ASN A 392 -11.36 2.35 18.24
CA ASN A 392 -11.91 2.17 19.59
C ASN A 392 -10.88 1.62 20.58
N GLY A 393 -9.58 1.88 20.36
CA GLY A 393 -8.56 1.57 21.35
C GLY A 393 -8.35 0.07 21.58
N GLY A 394 -8.65 -0.75 20.57
CA GLY A 394 -8.55 -2.21 20.65
C GLY A 394 -9.72 -2.86 21.38
N THR A 395 -10.83 -2.13 21.57
CA THR A 395 -12.05 -2.66 22.18
C THR A 395 -13.18 -2.81 21.17
N TRP A 396 -13.96 -3.89 21.32
CA TRP A 396 -15.16 -4.17 20.54
C TRP A 396 -16.32 -4.42 21.51
N ASN A 397 -17.31 -3.51 21.55
CA ASN A 397 -18.45 -3.58 22.47
C ASN A 397 -18.07 -3.83 23.95
N GLY A 398 -17.02 -3.15 24.43
CA GLY A 398 -16.53 -3.27 25.80
C GLY A 398 -15.62 -4.48 26.06
N GLN A 399 -15.50 -5.42 25.12
CA GLN A 399 -14.50 -6.47 25.17
C GLN A 399 -13.17 -5.96 24.61
N ARG A 400 -12.08 -6.14 25.36
CA ARG A 400 -10.73 -5.85 24.86
C ARG A 400 -10.25 -7.01 23.99
N VAL A 401 -9.89 -6.70 22.75
CA VAL A 401 -9.32 -7.64 21.78
C VAL A 401 -7.79 -7.49 21.76
N VAL A 402 -7.31 -6.25 21.69
CA VAL A 402 -5.89 -5.88 21.76
C VAL A 402 -5.74 -4.69 22.71
N SER A 403 -4.60 -4.55 23.38
CA SER A 403 -4.38 -3.50 24.38
C SER A 403 -4.35 -2.10 23.77
N GLN A 404 -4.86 -1.13 24.53
CA GLN A 404 -4.73 0.29 24.18
C GLN A 404 -3.25 0.67 23.99
N ALA A 405 -2.37 0.12 24.84
CA ALA A 405 -0.93 0.36 24.74
C ALA A 405 -0.36 -0.08 23.38
N TRP A 406 -0.85 -1.18 22.80
CA TRP A 406 -0.47 -1.59 21.46
C TRP A 406 -1.02 -0.63 20.40
N VAL A 407 -2.29 -0.22 20.51
CA VAL A 407 -2.90 0.75 19.59
C VAL A 407 -2.15 2.09 19.61
N ASP A 408 -1.76 2.57 20.79
CA ASP A 408 -0.97 3.79 20.93
C ASP A 408 0.43 3.60 20.31
N ALA A 409 1.02 2.41 20.43
CA ALA A 409 2.35 2.12 19.91
C ALA A 409 2.40 2.07 18.37
N VAL A 410 1.36 1.55 17.68
CA VAL A 410 1.35 1.52 16.20
C VAL A 410 1.28 2.93 15.58
N HIS A 411 0.83 3.91 16.35
CA HIS A 411 0.75 5.30 15.90
C HIS A 411 2.11 6.02 15.94
N VAL A 412 3.02 5.55 16.79
CA VAL A 412 4.36 6.13 16.96
C VAL A 412 5.26 5.70 15.80
N PRO A 413 5.80 6.65 15.02
CA PRO A 413 6.68 6.31 13.91
C PRO A 413 8.04 5.80 14.40
N ASP A 414 8.65 4.93 13.60
CA ASP A 414 10.05 4.53 13.79
C ASP A 414 11.01 5.64 13.38
N ALA A 415 12.19 5.68 14.00
CA ALA A 415 13.22 6.67 13.69
C ALA A 415 13.73 6.60 12.24
N THR A 416 13.63 5.43 11.60
CA THR A 416 14.05 5.21 10.20
C THR A 416 12.98 5.61 9.19
N ASN A 417 11.71 5.75 9.59
CA ASN A 417 10.63 6.22 8.72
C ASN A 417 9.53 6.94 9.53
N GLY A 418 9.46 8.26 9.40
CA GLY A 418 8.49 9.11 10.10
C GLY A 418 7.02 8.85 9.78
N CYS A 419 6.72 8.05 8.76
CA CYS A 419 5.35 7.69 8.38
C CYS A 419 5.04 6.20 8.61
N TYR A 420 5.86 5.45 9.34
CA TYR A 420 5.65 4.02 9.55
C TYR A 420 5.85 3.62 11.02
N GLY A 421 4.89 2.91 11.60
CA GLY A 421 4.92 2.44 12.98
C GLY A 421 4.29 1.05 13.09
N LEU A 422 5.09 0.04 13.49
CA LEU A 422 4.65 -1.33 13.75
C LEU A 422 3.68 -1.90 12.68
N LEU A 423 4.05 -1.87 11.41
CA LEU A 423 3.27 -2.25 10.23
C LEU A 423 2.03 -1.41 9.89
N PHE A 424 1.86 -0.25 10.53
CA PHE A 424 0.88 0.78 10.18
C PHE A 424 1.56 1.98 9.53
N TRP A 425 0.84 2.64 8.64
CA TRP A 425 1.23 3.96 8.16
C TRP A 425 0.69 5.04 9.09
N THR A 426 1.46 6.08 9.38
CA THR A 426 1.11 7.15 10.31
C THR A 426 1.37 8.53 9.71
N ASN A 427 0.56 9.51 10.10
CA ASN A 427 0.71 10.91 9.69
C ASN A 427 1.51 11.75 10.71
N ALA A 428 2.03 11.11 11.76
CA ALA A 428 2.68 11.76 12.90
C ALA A 428 4.03 12.40 12.56
N GLY A 429 4.77 11.86 11.59
CA GLY A 429 6.07 12.40 11.18
C GLY A 429 6.04 13.21 9.88
N HIS A 430 7.23 13.69 9.51
CA HIS A 430 7.43 14.54 8.33
C HIS A 430 8.50 14.02 7.38
N THR A 431 9.47 13.23 7.84
CA THR A 431 10.47 12.61 6.95
C THR A 431 10.10 11.17 6.73
N CYS A 432 9.58 10.88 5.55
CA CYS A 432 8.92 9.62 5.27
C CYS A 432 9.53 8.94 4.06
N PHE A 433 9.57 7.61 4.09
CA PHE A 433 10.06 6.79 3.00
C PHE A 433 8.92 6.00 2.40
N ALA A 434 8.83 6.03 1.08
CA ALA A 434 7.86 5.25 0.35
C ALA A 434 8.17 3.75 0.33
N PRO A 435 7.20 2.88 -0.03
CA PRO A 435 7.51 1.48 -0.34
C PRO A 435 8.64 1.30 -1.36
N SER A 436 8.82 2.27 -2.26
CA SER A 436 9.92 2.32 -3.23
C SER A 436 11.27 2.77 -2.65
N GLY A 437 11.33 3.14 -1.37
CA GLY A 437 12.48 3.77 -0.73
C GLY A 437 12.64 5.27 -1.04
N TYR A 438 11.76 5.87 -1.85
CA TYR A 438 11.84 7.30 -2.17
C TYR A 438 11.51 8.16 -0.94
N PRO A 439 12.41 9.08 -0.52
CA PRO A 439 12.15 9.96 0.61
C PRO A 439 11.27 11.15 0.22
N PHE A 440 10.38 11.57 1.11
CA PHE A 440 9.65 12.83 0.99
C PHE A 440 9.54 13.51 2.36
N ASN A 441 9.56 14.86 2.36
CA ASN A 441 9.61 15.66 3.58
C ASN A 441 8.28 16.37 3.87
N ARG A 442 7.24 15.58 4.09
CA ARG A 442 5.92 15.99 4.59
C ARG A 442 5.23 14.79 5.24
N SER A 443 4.15 15.04 5.97
CA SER A 443 3.26 13.98 6.45
C SER A 443 2.63 13.23 5.27
N TRP A 444 2.31 11.94 5.46
CA TRP A 444 1.82 11.07 4.39
C TRP A 444 0.54 11.58 3.72
N VAL A 445 -0.40 12.08 4.52
CA VAL A 445 -1.66 12.69 4.08
C VAL A 445 -1.71 14.12 4.63
N PRO A 446 -1.16 15.13 3.91
CA PRO A 446 -1.01 16.49 4.43
C PRO A 446 -2.32 17.18 4.82
N SER A 447 -3.44 16.77 4.24
CA SER A 447 -4.77 17.33 4.49
C SER A 447 -5.56 16.63 5.60
N ALA A 448 -4.94 15.66 6.30
CA ALA A 448 -5.51 14.97 7.43
C ALA A 448 -4.75 15.32 8.73
N PRO A 449 -5.38 15.15 9.91
CA PRO A 449 -4.72 15.31 11.21
C PRO A 449 -3.44 14.50 11.35
N THR A 450 -2.51 15.00 12.17
CA THR A 450 -1.25 14.32 12.49
C THR A 450 -1.45 13.02 13.25
N ASP A 451 -2.61 12.84 13.89
CA ASP A 451 -2.95 11.61 14.59
C ASP A 451 -3.60 10.54 13.70
N LEU A 452 -3.70 10.78 12.39
CA LEU A 452 -4.12 9.74 11.44
C LEU A 452 -3.11 8.59 11.40
N PHE A 453 -3.62 7.37 11.47
CA PHE A 453 -2.87 6.15 11.17
C PHE A 453 -3.73 5.17 10.36
N ALA A 454 -3.13 4.24 9.63
CA ALA A 454 -3.86 3.43 8.67
C ALA A 454 -3.24 2.08 8.35
N MET A 455 -4.12 1.15 7.99
CA MET A 455 -3.77 -0.03 7.20
C MET A 455 -3.82 0.32 5.71
N SER A 456 -2.76 0.00 4.96
CA SER A 456 -2.62 0.44 3.56
C SER A 456 -2.18 -0.71 2.64
N GLY A 457 -3.00 -0.98 1.63
CA GLY A 457 -2.72 -1.92 0.54
C GLY A 457 -2.78 -1.25 -0.83
N SER A 458 -1.95 -1.70 -1.77
CA SER A 458 -2.05 -1.37 -3.20
C SER A 458 -2.98 -2.36 -3.90
N PRO A 459 -3.89 -2.00 -4.83
CA PRO A 459 -4.07 -0.68 -5.44
C PRO A 459 -5.16 0.13 -4.73
N GLN A 460 -4.86 0.58 -3.51
CA GLN A 460 -5.66 1.50 -2.69
C GLN A 460 -6.74 0.88 -1.79
N GLN A 461 -6.42 -0.25 -1.17
CA GLN A 461 -7.14 -0.71 0.00
C GLN A 461 -6.71 0.16 1.18
N LYS A 462 -7.63 0.87 1.82
CA LYS A 462 -7.29 1.77 2.92
C LYS A 462 -8.28 1.66 4.06
N ASN A 463 -7.75 1.69 5.27
CA ASN A 463 -8.54 1.84 6.47
C ASN A 463 -7.84 2.85 7.38
N PHE A 464 -8.37 4.07 7.39
CA PHE A 464 -7.84 5.22 8.11
C PHE A 464 -8.57 5.38 9.44
N MET A 465 -7.80 5.61 10.50
CA MET A 465 -8.29 5.92 11.83
C MET A 465 -7.75 7.29 12.23
N ILE A 466 -8.61 8.14 12.79
CA ILE A 466 -8.28 9.50 13.22
C ILE A 466 -8.89 9.71 14.63
N PRO A 467 -8.15 9.36 15.69
CA PRO A 467 -8.64 9.40 17.08
C PRO A 467 -9.22 10.74 17.52
N SER A 468 -8.55 11.85 17.21
CA SER A 468 -8.95 13.22 17.56
C SER A 468 -10.30 13.61 16.98
N LEU A 469 -10.70 12.96 15.88
CA LEU A 469 -11.96 13.18 15.20
C LEU A 469 -12.92 11.98 15.35
N ASP A 470 -12.63 10.99 16.19
CA ASP A 470 -13.45 9.78 16.30
C ASP A 470 -13.96 9.26 14.93
N LEU A 471 -13.07 9.30 13.93
CA LEU A 471 -13.39 9.16 12.52
C LEU A 471 -12.64 7.96 11.95
N THR A 472 -13.38 7.06 11.31
CA THR A 472 -12.80 5.97 10.52
C THR A 472 -13.25 6.11 9.08
N VAL A 473 -12.31 6.02 8.15
CA VAL A 473 -12.62 6.00 6.71
C VAL A 473 -12.02 4.74 6.11
N SER A 474 -12.90 3.86 5.63
CA SER A 474 -12.52 2.59 5.03
C SER A 474 -12.96 2.54 3.57
N TRP A 475 -12.11 2.04 2.68
CA TRP A 475 -12.53 1.66 1.35
C TRP A 475 -11.74 0.45 0.85
N ALA A 476 -12.45 -0.42 0.14
CA ALA A 476 -11.91 -1.64 -0.44
C ALA A 476 -12.20 -1.63 -1.95
N GLY A 477 -11.25 -1.19 -2.77
CA GLY A 477 -11.47 -0.98 -4.21
C GLY A 477 -10.19 -0.80 -5.00
N VAL A 478 -10.26 -1.03 -6.31
CA VAL A 478 -9.16 -0.75 -7.25
C VAL A 478 -9.39 0.64 -7.82
N LEU A 479 -8.51 1.60 -7.52
CA LEU A 479 -8.55 2.93 -8.14
C LEU A 479 -7.86 2.91 -9.50
N THR A 480 -8.26 3.82 -10.38
CA THR A 480 -7.53 4.10 -11.62
C THR A 480 -6.18 4.77 -11.35
N ASP A 481 -6.07 5.51 -10.25
CA ASP A 481 -4.82 6.04 -9.71
C ASP A 481 -4.25 5.13 -8.61
N VAL A 482 -3.26 4.33 -9.00
CA VAL A 482 -2.55 3.39 -8.12
C VAL A 482 -1.38 4.04 -7.37
N THR A 483 -1.17 5.35 -7.50
CA THR A 483 -0.02 6.01 -6.86
C THR A 483 -0.21 6.04 -5.33
N PRO A 484 0.76 5.51 -4.53
CA PRO A 484 0.64 5.45 -3.07
C PRO A 484 0.63 6.82 -2.37
N TYR A 485 0.89 7.91 -3.12
CA TYR A 485 0.95 9.31 -2.68
C TYR A 485 0.03 10.21 -3.53
N SER A 486 -1.07 9.63 -3.99
CA SER A 486 -1.99 10.25 -4.93
C SER A 486 -2.61 11.52 -4.34
N GLY A 487 -2.79 12.52 -5.22
CA GLY A 487 -3.53 13.74 -4.89
C GLY A 487 -4.98 13.45 -4.46
N ILE A 488 -5.48 12.25 -4.76
CA ILE A 488 -6.84 11.82 -4.39
C ILE A 488 -7.06 11.77 -2.87
N PHE A 489 -6.07 11.39 -2.06
CA PHE A 489 -6.23 11.43 -0.59
C PHE A 489 -6.24 12.87 -0.12
N TYR A 490 -5.34 13.67 -0.69
CA TYR A 490 -5.26 15.08 -0.38
C TYR A 490 -6.60 15.76 -0.64
N GLU A 491 -7.18 15.57 -1.82
CA GLU A 491 -8.48 16.10 -2.22
C GLU A 491 -9.62 15.59 -1.35
N PHE A 492 -9.69 14.27 -1.14
CA PHE A 492 -10.74 13.64 -0.32
C PHE A 492 -10.76 14.21 1.09
N PHE A 493 -9.61 14.23 1.78
CA PHE A 493 -9.54 14.76 3.14
C PHE A 493 -9.66 16.28 3.18
N THR A 494 -9.19 17.02 2.17
CA THR A 494 -9.45 18.46 2.06
C THR A 494 -10.95 18.76 2.07
N MET A 495 -11.73 17.99 1.32
CA MET A 495 -13.19 18.13 1.31
C MET A 495 -13.81 17.65 2.62
N LEU A 496 -13.48 16.45 3.07
CA LEU A 496 -14.08 15.84 4.26
C LEU A 496 -13.82 16.64 5.54
N MET A 497 -12.64 17.25 5.69
CA MET A 497 -12.31 18.09 6.85
C MET A 497 -13.17 19.36 6.95
N THR A 498 -13.81 19.79 5.85
CA THR A 498 -14.77 20.91 5.90
C THR A 498 -16.17 20.48 6.38
N ALA A 499 -16.42 19.17 6.47
CA ALA A 499 -17.72 18.64 6.88
C ALA A 499 -18.02 18.82 8.37
N PHE A 500 -17.01 18.83 9.24
CA PHE A 500 -17.21 18.95 10.68
C PHE A 500 -17.93 20.26 11.03
N THR A 501 -18.63 20.32 12.16
CA THR A 501 -19.25 21.56 12.67
C THR A 501 -18.80 21.88 14.10
N ASP A 502 -18.28 20.89 14.81
CA ASP A 502 -17.71 20.99 16.16
C ASP A 502 -16.21 21.28 16.18
N GLU A 503 -15.50 21.00 15.08
CA GLU A 503 -14.06 21.27 14.93
C GLU A 503 -13.77 22.41 13.95
N PRO A 504 -12.73 23.23 14.16
CA PRO A 504 -12.29 24.19 13.16
C PRO A 504 -11.82 23.46 11.90
N PRO A 505 -12.08 23.98 10.69
CA PRO A 505 -11.59 23.35 9.47
C PRO A 505 -10.06 23.27 9.51
N LEU A 506 -9.51 22.06 9.37
CA LEU A 506 -8.07 21.87 9.23
C LEU A 506 -7.62 22.52 7.92
N PRO A 507 -6.63 23.43 7.95
CA PRO A 507 -5.97 23.86 6.73
C PRO A 507 -5.38 22.63 6.05
N PRO A 508 -5.59 22.41 4.74
CA PRO A 508 -5.27 21.15 4.08
C PRO A 508 -3.76 20.84 3.98
N GLY A 509 -2.88 21.64 4.58
CA GLY A 509 -1.44 21.51 4.43
C GLY A 509 -0.95 21.88 3.02
N ILE A 510 0.35 21.85 2.80
CA ILE A 510 0.94 22.05 1.47
C ILE A 510 1.07 20.68 0.80
N TYR A 511 0.47 20.52 -0.39
CA TYR A 511 0.67 19.36 -1.24
C TYR A 511 1.35 19.76 -2.53
N ASN A 512 2.56 19.27 -2.71
CA ASN A 512 3.23 19.27 -4.00
C ASN A 512 3.22 17.82 -4.51
N PRO A 513 2.56 17.54 -5.64
CA PRO A 513 2.60 16.20 -6.22
C PRO A 513 4.05 15.83 -6.52
N GLU A 514 4.51 14.69 -6.00
CA GLU A 514 5.83 14.18 -6.36
C GLU A 514 5.82 13.78 -7.83
N PRO A 515 6.90 14.03 -8.59
CA PRO A 515 6.99 13.52 -9.95
C PRO A 515 6.84 12.00 -9.91
N TYR A 516 5.90 11.48 -10.70
CA TYR A 516 5.77 10.05 -10.92
C TYR A 516 7.06 9.54 -11.55
N THR A 517 7.96 9.01 -10.72
CA THR A 517 9.18 8.39 -11.21
C THR A 517 8.89 6.91 -11.43
N ILE A 518 8.97 6.49 -12.69
CA ILE A 518 9.02 5.07 -13.11
C ILE A 518 10.32 4.39 -12.65
N TRP A 519 11.29 5.16 -12.15
CA TRP A 519 12.62 4.70 -11.78
C TRP A 519 12.65 3.59 -10.71
N PRO A 520 11.77 3.53 -9.70
CA PRO A 520 11.76 2.42 -8.75
C PRO A 520 11.23 1.11 -9.31
N LEU A 521 10.56 1.12 -10.48
CA LEU A 521 10.18 -0.12 -11.17
C LEU A 521 11.42 -0.79 -11.78
N ILE A 522 12.40 -0.04 -12.26
CA ILE A 522 13.51 -0.58 -13.07
C ILE A 522 14.51 -1.37 -12.22
N ASP A 523 14.90 -0.88 -11.04
CA ASP A 523 15.84 -1.59 -10.15
C ASP A 523 15.23 -2.88 -9.56
N SER A 524 13.91 -2.94 -9.43
CA SER A 524 13.18 -4.14 -9.01
C SER A 524 12.91 -5.16 -10.12
N TYR A 525 13.20 -4.81 -11.38
CA TYR A 525 13.24 -5.75 -12.51
C TYR A 525 14.66 -6.22 -12.83
N ASP A 526 15.65 -5.90 -11.97
CA ASP A 526 16.98 -6.49 -12.10
C ASP A 526 16.84 -8.02 -12.08
N ALA A 527 17.30 -8.67 -13.15
CA ALA A 527 17.23 -10.11 -13.30
C ALA A 527 17.95 -10.82 -12.13
N ALA A 528 19.00 -10.22 -11.55
CA ALA A 528 19.67 -10.73 -10.37
C ALA A 528 18.78 -10.71 -9.13
N VAL A 529 17.95 -9.66 -8.94
CA VAL A 529 17.01 -9.56 -7.82
C VAL A 529 15.83 -10.52 -8.01
N LEU A 530 15.26 -10.58 -9.22
CA LEU A 530 14.17 -11.51 -9.56
C LEU A 530 14.59 -12.99 -9.40
N THR A 531 15.83 -13.33 -9.80
CA THR A 531 16.36 -14.69 -9.65
C THR A 531 16.80 -14.98 -8.22
N ALA A 532 17.34 -14.00 -7.49
CA ALA A 532 17.75 -14.19 -6.10
C ALA A 532 16.57 -14.56 -5.19
N ASP A 533 15.41 -13.93 -5.35
CA ASP A 533 14.23 -14.22 -4.50
C ASP A 533 13.68 -15.63 -4.75
N SER A 534 13.48 -16.02 -6.01
CA SER A 534 13.01 -17.36 -6.39
C SER A 534 14.00 -18.50 -6.07
N LEU A 535 15.25 -18.16 -5.73
CA LEU A 535 16.33 -19.08 -5.34
C LEU A 535 16.80 -18.88 -3.89
N SER A 536 16.18 -17.96 -3.15
CA SER A 536 16.65 -17.48 -1.84
C SER A 536 16.75 -18.61 -0.83
N SER A 537 15.72 -19.47 -0.76
CA SER A 537 15.72 -20.61 0.14
C SER A 537 16.80 -21.63 -0.24
N PRO A 538 17.75 -21.94 0.68
CA PRO A 538 18.80 -22.91 0.42
C PRO A 538 18.30 -24.36 0.47
N VAL A 539 17.11 -24.61 1.03
CA VAL A 539 16.53 -25.94 1.24
C VAL A 539 15.67 -26.38 0.06
N CYS A 540 14.79 -25.49 -0.41
CA CYS A 540 13.83 -25.78 -1.46
C CYS A 540 13.43 -24.47 -2.15
N ASN A 541 13.61 -24.40 -3.47
CA ASN A 541 13.32 -23.24 -4.29
C ASN A 541 12.89 -23.66 -5.71
N ALA A 542 12.77 -22.69 -6.63
CA ALA A 542 12.27 -22.95 -7.98
C ALA A 542 13.10 -23.96 -8.80
N LEU A 543 14.37 -24.19 -8.44
CA LEU A 543 15.30 -25.04 -9.20
C LEU A 543 15.71 -26.33 -8.46
N TRP A 544 15.74 -26.35 -7.13
CA TRP A 544 16.09 -27.55 -6.34
C TRP A 544 15.29 -27.67 -5.05
N CYS A 545 15.10 -28.90 -4.56
CA CYS A 545 14.47 -29.19 -3.28
C CYS A 545 15.06 -30.46 -2.65
N ASN A 546 15.58 -30.38 -1.43
CA ASN A 546 16.15 -31.52 -0.69
C ASN A 546 17.14 -32.38 -1.51
N GLY A 547 17.98 -31.75 -2.34
CA GLY A 547 19.00 -32.43 -3.16
C GLY A 547 18.49 -33.05 -4.47
N GLY A 548 17.24 -32.80 -4.87
CA GLY A 548 16.70 -33.12 -6.19
C GLY A 548 16.10 -31.90 -6.90
N VAL A 549 15.64 -32.06 -8.15
CA VAL A 549 14.79 -31.07 -8.82
C VAL A 549 13.40 -31.14 -8.18
N PRO A 550 12.70 -30.02 -7.90
CA PRO A 550 11.36 -30.06 -7.32
C PRO A 550 10.48 -30.96 -8.19
N MET A 551 9.90 -32.02 -7.60
CA MET A 551 9.11 -33.02 -8.32
C MET A 551 7.70 -32.50 -8.67
N VAL A 552 7.62 -31.29 -9.21
CA VAL A 552 6.58 -30.76 -10.10
C VAL A 552 7.26 -29.63 -10.84
N ALA A 553 7.47 -29.74 -12.16
CA ALA A 553 7.85 -28.58 -12.95
C ALA A 553 6.68 -27.58 -12.91
N PRO A 554 6.81 -26.39 -12.28
CA PRO A 554 5.70 -25.45 -12.19
C PRO A 554 5.47 -24.74 -13.54
N LEU A 555 6.43 -24.85 -14.45
CA LEU A 555 6.48 -24.18 -15.74
C LEU A 555 6.48 -25.20 -16.86
N ASP A 556 5.29 -25.48 -17.43
CA ASP A 556 5.26 -25.86 -18.83
C ASP A 556 5.61 -24.60 -19.65
N LEU A 557 6.92 -24.37 -19.83
CA LEU A 557 7.46 -23.26 -20.62
C LEU A 557 6.86 -23.18 -22.03
N GLY A 558 6.35 -24.30 -22.56
CA GLY A 558 5.61 -24.37 -23.83
C GLY A 558 4.28 -23.62 -23.81
N LYS A 559 3.68 -23.38 -22.63
CA LYS A 559 2.42 -22.64 -22.45
C LYS A 559 2.60 -21.16 -22.12
N LEU A 560 3.80 -20.73 -21.73
CA LEU A 560 4.11 -19.33 -21.41
C LEU A 560 4.59 -18.52 -22.62
N LEU A 561 5.26 -19.17 -23.57
CA LEU A 561 5.74 -18.53 -24.81
C LEU A 561 4.64 -17.83 -25.64
N PRO A 562 3.39 -18.31 -25.70
CA PRO A 562 2.30 -17.58 -26.39
C PRO A 562 1.70 -16.42 -25.59
N ILE A 563 1.97 -16.33 -24.28
CA ILE A 563 1.39 -15.32 -23.37
C ILE A 563 2.33 -14.11 -23.23
N LEU A 564 3.63 -14.31 -23.40
CA LEU A 564 4.64 -13.26 -23.28
C LEU A 564 4.89 -12.45 -24.56
N GLY A 565 4.25 -12.81 -25.68
CA GLY A 565 4.35 -12.07 -26.95
C GLY A 565 5.63 -12.35 -27.71
#